data_AF-A0A016SL00-F1
#
_entry.id   AF-A0A016SL00-F1
#
_cell.length_a   1.000
_cell.length_b   1.000
_cell.length_c   1.000
_cell.angle_alpha   90.00
_cell.angle_beta   90.00
_cell.angle_gamma   90.00
#
_symmetry.space_group_name_H-M   'P 1'
#
loop_
_entity.id
_entity.type
_entity.pdbx_description
1 polymer ?
#
loop_
_entity_poly.entity_id
_entity_poly.type
_entity_poly.pdbx_seq_one_letter_code
_entity_poly.pdbx_strand_id
1 'polypeptide(L)' 'MSSGKELVSFLCDILLENIENDVNAGESCKRAKELYTELVSLDPVRSNYWKHQMRVADNLLERRSYKTVAK' A
#
# COMPACT_ATOMS: atom_id res chain seq x y z
N MET A 1 14.11 11.62 -17.44
CA MET A 1 13.56 10.25 -17.37
C MET A 1 13.05 10.02 -15.95
N SER A 2 11.72 10.04 -15.78
CA SER A 2 11.00 9.92 -14.50
C SER A 2 9.85 8.94 -14.73
N SER A 3 10.16 7.66 -14.95
CA SER A 3 9.13 6.65 -15.29
C SER A 3 9.07 5.46 -14.32
N GLY A 4 10.15 5.21 -13.57
CA GLY A 4 10.21 4.05 -12.67
C GLY A 4 9.38 4.22 -11.40
N LYS A 5 9.40 5.39 -10.77
CA LYS A 5 8.68 5.66 -9.51
C LYS A 5 7.17 5.72 -9.73
N GLU A 6 6.73 6.18 -10.90
CA GLU A 6 5.33 6.27 -11.30
C GLU A 6 4.72 4.88 -11.46
N LEU A 7 5.47 3.94 -12.06
CA LEU A 7 5.03 2.54 -12.16
C LEU A 7 4.93 1.88 -10.78
N VAL A 8 5.91 2.10 -9.90
CA VAL A 8 5.87 1.52 -8.54
C VAL A 8 4.70 2.11 -7.74
N SER A 9 4.44 3.41 -7.85
CA SER A 9 3.28 4.04 -7.22
C SER A 9 1.96 3.45 -7.73
N PHE A 10 1.83 3.26 -9.04
CA PHE A 10 0.62 2.66 -9.64
C PHE A 10 0.41 1.22 -9.18
N LEU A 11 1.47 0.43 -9.06
CA LEU A 11 1.39 -0.92 -8.49
C LEU A 11 0.92 -0.88 -7.02
N CYS A 12 1.37 0.08 -6.23
CA CYS A 12 0.86 0.26 -4.87
C CYS A 12 -0.65 0.56 -4.85
N ASP A 13 -1.14 1.38 -5.77
CA ASP A 13 -2.57 1.70 -5.87
C ASP A 13 -3.41 0.44 -6.14
N ILE A 14 -2.97 -0.43 -7.05
CA ILE A 14 -3.61 -1.74 -7.32
C ILE A 14 -3.59 -2.63 -6.05
N LEU A 15 -2.48 -2.64 -5.31
CA LEU A 15 -2.38 -3.45 -4.10
C LEU A 15 -3.32 -2.93 -3.00
N LEU A 16 -3.51 -1.61 -2.89
CA LEU A 16 -4.50 -1.04 -1.97
C LEU A 16 -5.92 -1.45 -2.36
N GLU A 17 -6.26 -1.39 -3.65
CA GLU A 17 -7.56 -1.83 -4.16
C GLU A 17 -7.81 -3.32 -3.86
N ASN A 18 -6.77 -4.16 -3.96
CA ASN A 18 -6.86 -5.57 -3.57
C ASN A 18 -7.16 -5.75 -2.07
N ILE A 19 -6.58 -4.91 -1.19
CA ILE A 19 -6.88 -4.95 0.25
C ILE A 19 -8.34 -4.58 0.49
N GLU A 20 -8.83 -3.52 -0.17
CA GLU A 20 -10.21 -3.05 -0.01
C GLU A 20 -11.25 -4.05 -0.51
N ASN A 21 -10.92 -4.80 -1.58
CA ASN A 21 -11.78 -5.81 -2.19
C ASN A 21 -11.58 -7.23 -1.63
N ASP A 22 -10.77 -7.39 -0.58
CA ASP A 22 -10.47 -8.67 0.07
C ASP A 22 -9.78 -9.72 -0.84
N VAL A 23 -9.03 -9.25 -1.83
CA VAL A 23 -8.25 -10.10 -2.75
C VAL A 23 -6.82 -10.23 -2.20
N ASN A 24 -6.51 -11.37 -1.58
CA ASN A 24 -5.20 -11.63 -0.97
C ASN A 24 -4.73 -10.48 -0.04
N ALA A 25 -5.65 -9.88 0.72
CA ALA A 25 -5.44 -8.60 1.40
C ALA A 25 -4.17 -8.57 2.29
N GLY A 26 -3.86 -9.65 3.01
CA GLY A 26 -2.66 -9.74 3.84
C GLY A 26 -1.36 -9.69 3.04
N GLU A 27 -1.30 -10.42 1.91
CA GLU A 27 -0.14 -10.42 1.02
C GLU A 27 -0.02 -9.09 0.27
N SER A 28 -1.14 -8.55 -0.21
CA SER A 28 -1.22 -7.25 -0.87
C SER A 28 -0.72 -6.13 0.06
N CYS A 29 -1.13 -6.14 1.33
CA CYS A 29 -0.64 -5.20 2.35
C CYS A 29 0.88 -5.32 2.56
N LYS A 30 1.39 -6.54 2.76
CA LYS A 30 2.83 -6.78 2.92
C LYS A 30 3.61 -6.26 1.71
N ARG A 31 3.16 -6.57 0.50
CA ARG A 31 3.84 -6.16 -0.74
C ARG A 31 3.79 -4.66 -0.97
N ALA A 32 2.67 -4.01 -0.66
CA ALA A 32 2.55 -2.56 -0.74
C ALA A 32 3.57 -1.86 0.17
N LYS A 33 3.77 -2.37 1.39
CA LYS A 33 4.74 -1.81 2.35
C LYS A 33 6.20 -1.96 1.89
N GLU A 34 6.53 -3.08 1.25
CA GLU A 34 7.86 -3.28 0.62
C GLU A 34 8.09 -2.23 -0.49
N LEU A 35 7.12 -2.06 -1.40
CA LEU A 35 7.22 -1.08 -2.49
C LEU A 35 7.22 0.37 -1.99
N TYR A 36 6.48 0.71 -0.95
CA TYR A 36 6.57 2.03 -0.32
C TYR A 36 7.95 2.30 0.29
N THR A 37 8.62 1.27 0.82
CA THR A 37 10.00 1.40 1.31
C THR A 37 10.97 1.71 0.16
N GLU A 38 10.78 1.09 -1.00
CA GLU A 38 11.53 1.43 -2.22
C GLU A 38 11.22 2.86 -2.69
N LEU A 39 9.95 3.27 -2.69
CA LEU A 39 9.53 4.63 -3.06
C LEU A 39 10.11 5.72 -2.16
N VAL A 40 10.33 5.44 -0.87
CA VAL A 40 11.05 6.38 0.02
C VAL A 40 12.47 6.64 -0.47
N SER A 41 13.13 5.62 -1.04
CA SER A 41 14.48 5.74 -1.59
C SER A 41 14.49 6.38 -2.99
N LEU A 42 13.52 6.01 -3.84
CA LEU A 42 13.39 6.49 -5.23
C LEU A 42 12.82 7.91 -5.34
N ASP A 43 12.00 8.33 -4.37
CA ASP A 43 11.35 9.63 -4.33
C ASP A 43 11.40 10.25 -2.93
N PRO A 44 12.59 10.70 -2.50
CA PRO A 44 12.82 11.21 -1.16
C PRO A 44 12.02 12.49 -0.86
N VAL A 45 11.66 13.26 -1.90
CA VAL A 45 10.81 14.47 -1.79
C VAL A 45 9.45 14.11 -1.18
N ARG A 46 8.91 12.93 -1.52
CA ARG A 46 7.64 12.41 -0.99
C ARG A 46 7.83 11.35 0.09
N SER A 47 8.99 11.24 0.72
CA SER A 47 9.27 10.22 1.75
C SER A 47 8.24 10.15 2.87
N ASN A 48 7.77 11.30 3.38
CA ASN A 48 6.73 11.35 4.41
C ASN A 48 5.37 10.86 3.90
N TYR A 49 5.05 11.15 2.64
CA TYR A 49 3.84 10.66 1.98
C TYR A 49 3.85 9.14 1.87
N TRP A 50 4.96 8.55 1.38
CA TRP A 50 5.07 7.09 1.26
C TRP A 50 5.03 6.39 2.63
N LYS A 51 5.68 6.95 3.65
CA LYS A 51 5.58 6.44 5.03
C LYS A 51 4.16 6.51 5.58
N HIS A 52 3.40 7.56 5.23
CA HIS A 52 1.99 7.66 5.59
C HIS A 52 1.16 6.58 4.87
N GLN A 53 1.40 6.35 3.58
CA GLN A 53 0.71 5.32 2.81
C GLN A 53 0.92 3.90 3.34
N MET A 54 2.08 3.59 3.92
CA MET A 54 2.28 2.32 4.64
C MET A 54 1.28 2.14 5.80
N ARG A 55 1.00 3.22 6.54
CA ARG A 55 0.01 3.19 7.63
C ARG A 55 -1.42 3.08 7.10
N VAL A 56 -1.70 3.68 5.94
CA VAL A 56 -2.99 3.53 5.26
C VAL A 56 -3.22 2.06 4.90
N ALA A 57 -2.22 1.38 4.35
CA ALA A 57 -2.33 -0.06 4.04
C ALA A 57 -2.63 -0.91 5.29
N ASP A 58 -1.93 -0.65 6.40
CA ASP A 58 -2.20 -1.32 7.69
C ASP A 58 -3.65 -1.05 8.16
N ASN A 59 -4.09 0.21 8.13
CA ASN A 59 -5.44 0.59 8.53
C ASN A 59 -6.53 -0.06 7.66
N LEU A 60 -6.29 -0.19 6.34
CA LEU A 60 -7.24 -0.85 5.44
C LEU A 60 -7.40 -2.34 5.79
N LEU A 61 -6.28 -3.03 6.07
CA LEU A 61 -6.29 -4.43 6.48
C LEU A 61 -6.97 -4.64 7.85
N GLU A 62 -6.72 -3.75 8.81
CA GLU A 62 -7.37 -3.78 10.13
C GLU A 62 -8.88 -3.54 10.01
N ARG A 63 -9.30 -2.48 9.31
CA ARG A 63 -10.73 -2.18 9.06
C ARG A 63 -11.46 -3.35 8.39
N ARG A 64 -10.78 -4.05 7.48
CA ARG A 64 -11.30 -5.29 6.87
C ARG A 64 -11.54 -6.37 7.93
N SER A 65 -10.60 -6.56 8.84
CA SER A 65 -10.69 -7.59 9.89
C SER A 65 -11.91 -7.37 10.79
N TYR A 66 -12.27 -6.12 11.09
CA TYR A 66 -13.50 -5.81 11.84
C TYR A 66 -14.78 -6.07 11.04
N LYS A 67 -14.79 -5.85 9.71
CA LYS A 67 -15.96 -6.15 8.86
C LYS A 67 -16.26 -7.66 8.78
N THR A 68 -15.25 -8.51 8.87
CA THR A 68 -15.43 -9.97 8.77
C THR A 68 -15.95 -10.60 10.06
N VAL A 69 -15.68 -9.99 11.22
CA VAL A 69 -16.09 -10.50 12.54
C VAL A 69 -17.52 -10.11 12.92
N ALA A 70 -18.09 -9.08 12.29
CA ALA A 70 -19.45 -8.60 12.58
C ALA A 70 -20.58 -9.39 11.87
N LYS A 71 -20.33 -10.65 11.46
CA LYS A 71 -21.30 -11.52 10.79
C LYS A 71 -21.72 -12.68 11.68
#